data_AF-A0A5C6DT60-F1
#
_entry.id   AF-A0A5C6DT60-F1
#
_cell.length_a   1.000
_cell.length_b   1.000
_cell.length_c   1.000
_cell.angle_alpha   90.00
_cell.angle_beta   90.00
_cell.angle_gamma   90.00
#
_symmetry.space_group_name_H-M   'P 1'
#
loop_
_entity.id
_entity.type
_entity.pdbx_description
1 polymer ?
#
loop_
_entity_poly.entity_id
_entity_poly.type
_entity_poly.pdbx_seq_one_letter_code
_entity_poly.pdbx_strand_id
1 'polypeptide(L)'
;MRKQLEQVTQFHQQIGEVVADSPRLLQHSEDLDRNLANSLREVLSAYDREDEPRTQLMRRAMMAIEELAEWVEAHNERDLVAAADAWADRITVLLGDAVATGMPAERLLDEVHRSNMTKLAVNEQTGKGTKSECYQRPEIEQVLNHVDRGEN
;
A
#
# COMPACT_ATOMS: atom_id res chain seq x y z
N MET A 1 14.44 2.55 1.70
CA MET A 1 13.57 1.45 2.17
C MET A 1 13.80 1.05 3.63
N ARG A 2 15.02 0.87 4.14
CA ARG A 2 15.24 0.51 5.57
C ARG A 2 14.54 1.45 6.56
N LYS A 3 14.77 2.77 6.39
CA LYS A 3 14.11 3.81 7.21
C LYS A 3 12.59 3.69 7.17
N GLN A 4 12.01 3.51 5.98
CA GLN A 4 10.56 3.41 5.81
C GLN A 4 9.98 2.16 6.48
N LEU A 5 10.69 1.02 6.43
CA LEU A 5 10.29 -0.18 7.16
C LEU A 5 10.31 0.06 8.67
N GLU A 6 11.36 0.68 9.21
CA GLU A 6 11.46 1.03 10.63
C GLU A 6 10.32 1.95 11.08
N GLN A 7 9.98 2.96 10.25
CA GLN A 7 8.85 3.85 10.49
C GLN A 7 7.52 3.10 10.55
N VAL A 8 7.23 2.23 9.56
CA VAL A 8 6.00 1.44 9.54
C VAL A 8 5.95 0.47 10.73
N THR A 9 7.07 -0.17 11.09
CA THR A 9 7.16 -1.02 12.29
C THR A 9 6.85 -0.23 13.56
N GLN A 10 7.45 0.96 13.72
CA GLN A 10 7.18 1.83 14.87
C GLN A 10 5.69 2.20 14.94
N PHE A 11 5.08 2.54 13.81
CA PHE A 11 3.66 2.88 13.77
C PHE A 11 2.78 1.69 14.14
N HIS A 12 3.06 0.49 13.61
CA HIS A 12 2.33 -0.73 13.98
C HIS A 12 2.39 -0.99 15.49
N GLN A 13 3.59 -0.88 16.09
CA GLN A 13 3.77 -1.01 17.54
C GLN A 13 2.94 0.02 18.33
N GLN A 14 2.91 1.28 17.89
CA GLN A 14 2.15 2.33 18.56
C GLN A 14 0.65 2.06 18.56
N ILE A 15 0.09 1.60 17.43
CA ILE A 15 -1.35 1.39 17.32
C ILE A 15 -1.79 0.00 17.81
N GLY A 16 -0.85 -0.87 18.19
CA GLY A 16 -1.14 -2.25 18.59
C GLY A 16 -1.45 -3.18 17.41
N GLU A 17 -1.01 -2.82 16.21
CA GLU A 17 -1.12 -3.67 15.02
C GLU A 17 0.02 -4.71 14.98
N VAL A 18 -0.21 -5.77 14.21
CA VAL A 18 0.70 -6.90 14.13
C VAL A 18 2.10 -6.50 13.63
N VAL A 19 3.11 -6.94 14.38
CA VAL A 19 4.52 -7.00 13.97
C VAL A 19 4.98 -8.44 14.13
N ALA A 20 5.57 -9.01 13.09
CA ALA A 20 6.02 -10.40 13.07
C ALA A 20 7.55 -10.50 13.14
N ASP A 21 8.06 -11.47 13.91
CA ASP A 21 9.50 -11.72 14.04
C ASP A 21 10.05 -12.66 12.94
N SER A 22 9.17 -13.24 12.12
CA SER A 22 9.52 -14.12 11.01
C SER A 22 8.50 -14.04 9.88
N PRO A 23 8.87 -14.38 8.62
CA PRO A 23 7.96 -14.43 7.49
C PRO A 23 6.75 -15.34 7.78
N ARG A 24 5.55 -14.82 7.51
CA ARG A 24 4.28 -15.54 7.62
C ARG A 24 3.23 -14.85 6.76
N LEU A 25 2.20 -15.61 6.37
CA LEU A 25 1.01 -15.05 5.75
C LEU A 25 0.20 -14.24 6.79
N LEU A 26 -0.57 -13.27 6.31
CA LEU A 26 -1.57 -12.63 7.13
C LEU A 26 -2.69 -13.60 7.49
N GLN A 27 -3.40 -13.31 8.59
CA GLN A 27 -4.63 -14.01 8.92
C GLN A 27 -5.64 -13.75 7.80
N HIS A 28 -6.23 -14.83 7.29
CA HIS A 28 -7.16 -14.81 6.15
C HIS A 28 -8.35 -15.75 6.43
N SER A 29 -9.45 -15.51 5.73
CA SER A 29 -10.66 -16.32 5.68
C SER A 29 -10.88 -16.76 4.24
N GLU A 30 -10.72 -18.06 3.97
CA GLU A 30 -10.72 -18.61 2.60
C GLU A 30 -11.97 -18.22 1.78
N ASP A 31 -13.14 -18.05 2.41
CA ASP A 31 -14.36 -17.67 1.69
C ASP A 31 -14.43 -16.18 1.38
N LEU A 32 -14.06 -15.32 2.33
CA LEU A 32 -14.13 -13.86 2.13
C LEU A 32 -13.04 -13.39 1.18
N ASP A 33 -11.83 -13.90 1.35
CA ASP A 33 -10.66 -13.45 0.61
C ASP A 33 -10.66 -14.02 -0.81
N ARG A 34 -11.24 -15.21 -1.05
CA ARG A 34 -11.48 -15.73 -2.40
C ARG A 34 -12.49 -14.89 -3.16
N ASN A 35 -13.57 -14.43 -2.50
CA ASN A 35 -14.53 -13.52 -3.13
C ASN A 35 -13.87 -12.19 -3.50
N LEU A 36 -12.99 -11.67 -2.64
CA LEU A 36 -12.20 -10.46 -2.95
C LEU A 36 -11.30 -10.67 -4.18
N ALA A 37 -10.52 -11.76 -4.22
CA ALA A 37 -9.68 -12.09 -5.36
C ALA A 37 -10.48 -12.18 -6.67
N ASN A 38 -11.61 -12.89 -6.66
CA ASN A 38 -12.49 -13.00 -7.81
C ASN A 38 -13.01 -11.63 -8.27
N SER A 39 -13.45 -10.76 -7.35
CA SER A 39 -13.89 -9.40 -7.71
C SER A 39 -12.77 -8.55 -8.31
N LEU A 40 -11.52 -8.70 -7.86
CA LEU A 40 -10.38 -8.01 -8.47
C LEU A 40 -10.13 -8.51 -9.90
N ARG A 41 -10.21 -9.83 -10.13
CA ARG A 41 -10.08 -10.44 -11.46
C ARG A 41 -11.23 -10.04 -12.40
N GLU A 42 -12.46 -9.92 -11.88
CA GLU A 42 -13.60 -9.40 -12.64
C GLU A 42 -13.39 -7.95 -13.10
N VAL A 43 -12.83 -7.09 -12.23
CA VAL A 43 -12.45 -5.72 -12.62
C VAL A 43 -11.42 -5.76 -13.74
N LEU A 44 -10.36 -6.57 -13.64
CA LEU A 44 -9.36 -6.68 -14.70
C LEU A 44 -9.99 -7.11 -16.03
N SER A 45 -10.80 -8.17 -16.00
CA SER A 45 -11.49 -8.69 -17.19
C SER A 45 -12.45 -7.68 -17.81
N ALA A 46 -13.18 -6.91 -17.00
CA ALA A 46 -14.12 -5.90 -17.50
C ALA A 46 -13.43 -4.77 -18.30
N TYR A 47 -12.14 -4.52 -18.04
CA TYR A 47 -11.34 -3.51 -18.72
C TYR A 47 -10.27 -4.11 -19.65
N ASP A 48 -10.30 -5.43 -19.89
CA ASP A 48 -9.38 -6.12 -20.77
C ASP A 48 -9.80 -6.00 -22.24
N ARG A 49 -9.66 -4.78 -22.75
CA ARG A 49 -10.03 -4.40 -24.11
C ARG A 49 -8.78 -4.26 -24.97
N GLU A 50 -8.63 -5.15 -25.95
CA GLU A 50 -7.51 -5.12 -26.91
C GLU A 50 -7.71 -4.07 -28.03
N ASP A 51 -8.93 -3.55 -28.19
CA ASP A 51 -9.32 -2.67 -29.29
C ASP A 51 -8.93 -1.19 -29.08
N GLU A 52 -8.54 -0.79 -27.86
CA GLU A 52 -8.22 0.60 -27.53
C GLU A 52 -6.93 0.75 -26.70
N PRO A 53 -6.05 1.72 -27.04
CA PRO A 53 -4.86 1.96 -26.25
C PRO A 53 -5.24 2.55 -24.87
N ARG A 54 -4.88 1.83 -23.80
CA ARG A 54 -5.07 2.29 -22.42
C ARG A 54 -4.32 3.59 -22.16
N THR A 55 -4.88 4.48 -21.34
CA THR A 55 -4.13 5.65 -20.82
C THR A 55 -3.00 5.20 -19.89
N GLN A 56 -2.04 6.08 -19.60
CA GLN A 56 -0.97 5.76 -18.62
C GLN A 56 -1.55 5.41 -17.25
N LEU A 57 -2.52 6.21 -16.76
CA LEU A 57 -3.19 5.98 -15.49
C LEU A 57 -3.90 4.62 -15.47
N MET A 58 -4.62 4.28 -16.54
CA MET A 58 -5.33 3.01 -16.64
C MET A 58 -4.36 1.83 -16.63
N ARG A 59 -3.21 1.91 -17.33
CA ARG A 59 -2.17 0.87 -17.24
C ARG A 59 -1.64 0.70 -15.81
N ARG A 60 -1.31 1.79 -15.12
CA ARG A 60 -0.83 1.75 -13.73
C ARG A 60 -1.86 1.16 -12.78
N ALA A 61 -3.12 1.58 -12.90
CA ALA A 61 -4.22 1.07 -12.09
C ALA A 61 -4.46 -0.43 -12.31
N MET A 62 -4.42 -0.90 -13.56
CA MET A 62 -4.59 -2.32 -13.87
C MET A 62 -3.44 -3.18 -13.31
N MET A 63 -2.19 -2.76 -13.47
CA MET A 63 -1.06 -3.46 -12.85
C MET A 63 -1.22 -3.50 -11.32
N ALA A 64 -1.56 -2.38 -10.67
CA ALA A 64 -1.75 -2.36 -9.22
C ALA A 64 -2.89 -3.29 -8.73
N ILE A 65 -3.94 -3.48 -9.53
CA ILE A 65 -5.03 -4.42 -9.22
C ILE A 65 -4.61 -5.87 -9.45
N GLU A 66 -3.84 -6.14 -10.51
CA GLU A 66 -3.27 -7.45 -10.81
C GLU A 66 -2.36 -7.95 -9.69
N GLU A 67 -1.36 -7.15 -9.29
CA GLU A 67 -0.45 -7.53 -8.20
C GLU A 67 -1.18 -7.68 -6.85
N LEU A 68 -2.28 -6.93 -6.65
CA LEU A 68 -3.12 -7.08 -5.47
C LEU A 68 -3.93 -8.39 -5.51
N ALA A 69 -4.47 -8.76 -6.66
CA ALA A 69 -5.21 -10.00 -6.84
C ALA A 69 -4.31 -11.21 -6.57
N GLU A 70 -3.11 -11.23 -7.15
CA GLU A 70 -2.13 -12.30 -6.94
C GLU A 70 -1.71 -12.43 -5.48
N TRP A 71 -1.52 -11.31 -4.80
CA TRP A 71 -1.20 -11.33 -3.37
C TRP A 71 -2.32 -11.95 -2.52
N VAL A 72 -3.59 -11.64 -2.82
CA VAL A 72 -4.74 -12.22 -2.11
C VAL A 72 -4.91 -13.71 -2.46
N GLU A 73 -4.72 -14.08 -3.72
CA GLU A 73 -4.76 -15.48 -4.19
C GLU A 73 -3.69 -16.33 -3.48
N ALA A 74 -2.45 -15.83 -3.39
CA ALA A 74 -1.37 -16.52 -2.68
C ALA A 74 -1.67 -16.72 -1.18
N HIS A 75 -2.37 -15.78 -0.53
CA HIS A 75 -2.83 -15.98 0.86
C HIS A 75 -3.86 -17.11 0.95
N ASN A 76 -4.83 -17.15 0.03
CA ASN A 76 -5.85 -18.21 -0.03
C ASN A 76 -5.25 -19.60 -0.30
N GLU A 77 -4.21 -19.65 -1.13
CA GLU A 77 -3.49 -20.88 -1.48
C GLU A 77 -2.48 -21.31 -0.41
N ARG A 78 -2.31 -20.48 0.63
CA ARG A 78 -1.32 -20.65 1.71
C ARG A 78 0.11 -20.74 1.19
N ASP A 79 0.40 -20.04 0.09
CA ASP A 79 1.73 -19.97 -0.52
C ASP A 79 2.48 -18.71 -0.07
N LEU A 80 3.38 -18.87 0.90
CA LEU A 80 4.20 -17.79 1.43
C LEU A 80 5.19 -17.24 0.40
N VAL A 81 5.68 -18.06 -0.52
CA VAL A 81 6.67 -17.65 -1.53
C VAL A 81 5.99 -16.77 -2.57
N ALA A 82 4.85 -17.23 -3.11
CA ALA A 82 4.05 -16.43 -4.04
C ALA A 82 3.54 -15.13 -3.39
N ALA A 83 3.14 -15.16 -2.11
CA ALA A 83 2.73 -13.96 -1.40
C ALA A 83 3.87 -12.96 -1.21
N ALA A 84 5.11 -13.43 -1.03
CA ALA A 84 6.28 -12.58 -0.93
C ALA A 84 6.67 -11.96 -2.29
N ASP A 85 6.53 -12.73 -3.37
CA ASP A 85 6.77 -12.28 -4.75
C ASP A 85 5.79 -11.17 -5.14
N ALA A 86 4.48 -11.43 -5.04
CA ALA A 86 3.44 -10.45 -5.30
C ALA A 86 3.55 -9.21 -4.39
N TRP A 87 3.99 -9.35 -3.14
CA TRP A 87 4.25 -8.18 -2.28
C TRP A 87 5.39 -7.30 -2.82
N ALA A 88 6.45 -7.91 -3.35
CA ALA A 88 7.57 -7.18 -3.96
C ALA A 88 7.13 -6.47 -5.26
N ASP A 89 6.31 -7.12 -6.08
CA ASP A 89 5.78 -6.52 -7.31
C ASP A 89 4.83 -5.36 -7.01
N ARG A 90 3.98 -5.48 -5.99
CA ARG A 90 3.14 -4.36 -5.50
C ARG A 90 3.96 -3.13 -5.12
N ILE A 91 5.10 -3.30 -4.44
CA ILE A 91 5.97 -2.16 -4.11
C ILE A 91 6.62 -1.61 -5.38
N THR A 92 7.03 -2.48 -6.30
CA THR A 92 7.66 -2.09 -7.57
C THR A 92 6.72 -1.21 -8.40
N VAL A 93 5.44 -1.60 -8.54
CA VAL A 93 4.46 -0.79 -9.28
C VAL A 93 4.17 0.55 -8.59
N LEU A 94 4.03 0.56 -7.26
CA LEU A 94 3.81 1.78 -6.47
C LEU A 94 4.98 2.77 -6.56
N LEU A 95 6.22 2.28 -6.48
CA LEU A 95 7.40 3.12 -6.67
C LEU A 95 7.53 3.57 -8.13
N GLY A 96 7.12 2.73 -9.09
CA GLY A 96 7.03 3.08 -10.50
C GLY A 96 6.10 4.26 -10.79
N ASP A 97 5.04 4.44 -10.00
CA ASP A 97 4.15 5.61 -10.08
C ASP A 97 4.86 6.88 -9.62
N ALA A 98 5.58 6.82 -8.50
CA ALA A 98 6.36 7.95 -8.01
C ALA A 98 7.44 8.38 -9.03
N VAL A 99 8.11 7.41 -9.65
CA VAL A 99 9.09 7.67 -10.72
C VAL A 99 8.42 8.32 -11.93
N ALA A 100 7.28 7.80 -12.38
CA ALA A 100 6.58 8.31 -13.55
C ALA A 100 5.99 9.72 -13.35
N THR A 101 5.71 10.08 -12.10
CA THR A 101 5.10 11.37 -11.72
C THR A 101 6.10 12.37 -11.16
N GLY A 102 7.33 11.96 -10.87
CA GLY A 102 8.32 12.80 -10.18
C GLY A 102 7.98 13.08 -8.71
N MET A 103 7.09 12.30 -8.10
CA MET A 103 6.72 12.51 -6.70
C MET A 103 7.90 12.28 -5.76
N PRO A 104 8.13 13.16 -4.76
CA PRO A 104 9.19 12.98 -3.78
C PRO A 104 8.80 11.94 -2.74
N ALA A 105 8.79 10.67 -3.15
CA ALA A 105 8.25 9.55 -2.39
C ALA A 105 8.80 9.50 -0.95
N GLU A 106 10.10 9.67 -0.76
CA GLU A 106 10.70 9.63 0.58
C GLU A 106 10.17 10.74 1.50
N ARG A 107 10.08 11.98 1.02
CA ARG A 107 9.56 13.11 1.81
C ARG A 107 8.06 12.97 2.09
N LEU A 108 7.30 12.45 1.13
CA LEU A 108 5.88 12.15 1.31
C LEU A 108 5.67 11.06 2.36
N LEU A 109 6.45 9.98 2.31
CA LEU A 109 6.40 8.90 3.29
C LEU A 109 6.80 9.37 4.69
N ASP A 110 7.83 10.22 4.80
CA ASP A 110 8.23 10.81 6.07
C ASP A 110 7.13 11.68 6.69
N GLU A 111 6.45 12.50 5.89
CA GLU A 111 5.37 13.35 6.37
C GLU A 111 4.12 12.55 6.75
N VAL A 112 3.79 11.52 5.96
CA VAL A 112 2.72 10.58 6.31
C VAL A 112 3.04 9.84 7.60
N HIS A 113 4.30 9.41 7.81
CA HIS A 113 4.73 8.80 9.06
C HIS A 113 4.57 9.76 10.24
N ARG A 114 5.06 10.99 10.13
CA ARG A 114 4.90 12.03 11.15
C ARG A 114 3.42 12.21 11.55
N SER A 115 2.53 12.31 10.57
CA SER A 115 1.09 12.39 10.82
C SER A 115 0.54 11.11 11.47
N ASN A 116 0.95 9.93 11.00
CA ASN A 116 0.53 8.64 11.55
C ASN A 116 0.89 8.51 13.04
N MET A 117 2.06 8.98 13.45
CA MET A 117 2.49 8.96 14.84
C MET A 117 1.66 9.85 15.79
N THR A 118 0.71 10.64 15.27
CA THR A 118 -0.28 11.37 16.10
C THR A 118 -1.57 10.58 16.38
N LYS A 119 -1.71 9.38 15.80
CA LYS A 119 -2.85 8.46 16.01
C LYS A 119 -2.62 7.58 17.25
N LEU A 120 -3.69 7.12 17.91
CA LEU A 120 -3.58 6.48 19.24
C LEU A 120 -3.76 4.96 19.27
N ALA A 121 -4.68 4.41 18.48
CA ALA A 121 -4.99 2.97 18.55
C ALA A 121 -5.49 2.43 17.21
N VAL A 122 -5.29 1.14 16.95
CA VAL A 122 -5.86 0.45 15.79
C VAL A 122 -7.37 0.30 15.97
N ASN A 123 -8.12 0.54 14.91
CA ASN A 123 -9.53 0.17 14.84
C ASN A 123 -9.63 -1.32 14.49
N GLU A 124 -10.09 -2.14 15.44
CA GLU A 124 -10.16 -3.60 15.32
C GLU A 124 -10.97 -4.11 14.11
N GLN A 125 -11.90 -3.32 13.58
CA GLN A 125 -12.71 -3.69 12.42
C GLN A 125 -12.02 -3.39 11.09
N THR A 126 -11.06 -2.46 11.06
CA THR A 126 -10.48 -1.93 9.82
C THR A 126 -8.96 -2.00 9.75
N GLY A 127 -8.28 -2.32 10.85
CA GLY A 127 -6.82 -2.27 10.97
C GLY A 127 -6.23 -0.85 10.90
N LYS A 128 -7.06 0.20 10.87
CA LYS A 128 -6.59 1.58 10.69
C LYS A 128 -6.39 2.28 12.03
N GLY A 129 -5.29 3.01 12.16
CA GLY A 129 -5.08 3.92 13.30
C GLY A 129 -6.20 4.96 13.42
N THR A 130 -6.76 5.09 14.61
CA THR A 130 -7.82 6.03 14.99
C THR A 130 -7.28 7.43 15.24
N LYS A 131 -8.03 8.45 14.81
CA LYS A 131 -7.66 9.85 15.01
C LYS A 131 -7.95 10.26 16.46
N SER A 132 -6.95 10.82 17.12
CA SER A 132 -7.05 11.41 18.44
C SER A 132 -7.49 12.88 18.38
N GLU A 133 -7.78 13.48 19.53
CA GLU A 133 -7.93 14.94 19.64
C GLU A 133 -6.64 15.69 19.27
N CYS A 134 -5.47 15.04 19.41
CA CYS A 134 -4.16 15.58 19.04
C CYS A 134 -3.75 15.22 17.59
N TYR A 135 -4.66 14.65 16.78
CA TYR A 135 -4.33 14.23 15.42
C TYR A 135 -3.93 15.42 14.54
N GLN A 136 -2.80 15.28 13.86
CA GLN A 136 -2.32 16.24 12.88
C GLN A 136 -2.39 15.63 11.49
N ARG A 137 -3.05 16.33 10.56
CA ARG A 137 -3.11 15.91 9.14
C ARG A 137 -1.72 16.02 8.50
N PRO A 138 -1.40 15.18 7.50
CA PRO A 138 -0.15 15.30 6.77
C PRO A 138 -0.15 16.58 5.92
N GLU A 139 0.97 17.28 5.91
CA GLU A 139 1.20 18.56 5.23
C GLU A 139 1.72 18.33 3.80
N ILE A 140 0.98 17.52 3.02
CA ILE A 140 1.39 17.05 1.68
C ILE A 140 1.67 18.20 0.72
N GLU A 141 0.85 19.25 0.73
CA GLU A 141 1.05 20.43 -0.13
C GLU A 141 2.39 21.11 0.14
N GLN A 142 2.80 21.20 1.41
CA GLN A 142 4.10 21.78 1.75
C GLN A 142 5.24 20.92 1.24
N VAL A 143 5.14 19.59 1.36
CA VAL A 143 6.15 18.66 0.84
C VAL A 143 6.33 18.83 -0.67
N LEU A 144 5.24 18.93 -1.42
CA LEU A 144 5.28 19.13 -2.88
C LEU A 144 5.92 20.49 -3.23
N ASN A 145 5.50 21.56 -2.56
CA ASN A 145 6.00 22.92 -2.83
C ASN A 145 7.48 23.13 -2.47
N HIS A 146 8.06 22.37 -1.54
CA HIS A 146 9.49 22.45 -1.21
C HIS A 146 10.38 21.88 -2.33
N VAL A 147 9.89 20.88 -3.06
CA VAL A 147 10.65 20.24 -4.16
C VAL A 147 10.76 21.15 -5.38
N ASP A 148 9.70 21.92 -5.66
CA ASP A 148 9.70 22.90 -6.75
C ASP A 148 10.71 24.04 -6.56
N ARG A 149 11.21 24.25 -5.34
CA ARG A 149 12.17 25.32 -5.01
C ARG A 149 13.66 24.90 -5.11
N GLY A 150 13.95 23.64 -5.46
CA GLY A 150 15.31 23.16 -5.69
C GLY A 150 16.16 22.96 -4.42
N GLU A 151 15.53 22.92 -3.25
CA GLU A 151 16.19 22.70 -1.95
C GLU A 151 16.24 21.19 -1.64
N ASN A 152 17.29 20.55 -2.16
CA ASN A 152 17.64 19.15 -1.86
C ASN A 152 18.18 18.96 -0.45
#